data_AF-A0A2V8NM05-F1
#
_entry.id   AF-A0A2V8NM05-F1
#
_cell.length_a   1.000
_cell.length_b   1.000
_cell.length_c   1.000
_cell.angle_alpha   90.00
_cell.angle_beta   90.00
_cell.angle_gamma   90.00
#
_symmetry.space_group_name_H-M   'P 1'
#
loop_
_entity.id
_entity.type
_entity.pdbx_description
1 polymer ?
#
loop_
_entity_poly.entity_id
_entity_poly.type
_entity_poly.pdbx_seq_one_letter_code
_entity_poly.pdbx_strand_id
1 'polypeptide(L)'
;TYDPNNTFPGTNTLIADPSKPGYSTIVTKLLLHEMGHLMGLDHPFVPPDPCNQSKGATVMNFACGINDIGGNLPTAVTAACDQSAINSESIYPPITLPPATVQIDTSSVASPFNEGSGHATVTITRTGDHTTTALVNFATNDAAGLTGCEVVNGIASPRCDYTLTIRQVRFQPGETQQTVFIPIVDDGYVEGNESFTVTISNPSGGVLGSSTTATVTIQDNDTIPTNPIIQTPFFVRQQYLDFLGREPDPAGFQGWQNILNNCPPTGKDAQGNFCDRIEVSADFFRSPEFQDRGYFVFRFYPVALGRNPNYSEFMPDLAKVSGFLTPEQLEAAKAAYVQEFMSRAEFQRKYGSLSDSAFRAAIVQTAGIDPGIPFPNGTTTRADFLRAFVEHAAVYQKFYNQSFVVMQYFGYLRRDPDALYTSWITTMNQTGDYRTMINGFINSNEYVRRFGP
;
A
#
# COMPACT_ATOMS: atom_id res chain seq x y z
N THR A 1 30.47 -34.29 14.70
CA THR A 1 31.39 -34.65 15.81
C THR A 1 32.76 -34.87 15.21
N TYR A 2 33.81 -34.24 15.76
CA TYR A 2 35.17 -34.28 15.23
C TYR A 2 35.93 -35.50 15.76
N ASP A 3 36.62 -36.23 14.88
CA ASP A 3 37.57 -37.31 15.20
C ASP A 3 38.99 -36.85 14.83
N PRO A 4 39.95 -36.86 15.77
CA PRO A 4 41.29 -36.32 15.57
C PRO A 4 42.24 -37.18 14.69
N ASN A 5 41.82 -38.33 14.17
CA ASN A 5 42.73 -39.22 13.40
C ASN A 5 42.53 -39.22 11.88
N ASN A 6 41.79 -38.26 11.35
CA ASN A 6 41.87 -37.73 9.98
C ASN A 6 42.15 -38.74 8.84
N THR A 7 41.11 -39.42 8.38
CA THR A 7 40.94 -39.76 6.96
C THR A 7 39.46 -39.76 6.61
N PHE A 8 39.02 -38.86 5.72
CA PHE A 8 37.72 -38.93 5.06
C PHE A 8 37.92 -38.88 3.53
N PRO A 9 37.48 -39.90 2.78
CA PRO A 9 37.55 -39.92 1.33
C PRO A 9 36.29 -39.30 0.71
N GLY A 10 36.46 -38.39 -0.26
CA GLY A 10 35.42 -38.01 -1.23
C GLY A 10 34.54 -36.81 -0.86
N THR A 11 34.47 -35.86 -1.83
CA THR A 11 33.50 -34.76 -2.01
C THR A 11 32.70 -34.31 -0.78
N ASN A 12 33.10 -33.17 -0.21
CA ASN A 12 32.36 -32.53 0.88
C ASN A 12 31.31 -31.55 0.34
N THR A 13 30.05 -31.72 0.74
CA THR A 13 29.00 -30.70 0.67
C THR A 13 29.03 -29.88 1.95
N LEU A 14 29.25 -28.56 1.86
CA LEU A 14 29.14 -27.65 2.99
C LEU A 14 27.67 -27.24 3.17
N ILE A 15 27.09 -27.53 4.33
CA ILE A 15 25.72 -27.13 4.69
C ILE A 15 25.84 -26.05 5.78
N ALA A 16 25.44 -24.82 5.47
CA ALA A 16 25.37 -23.74 6.44
C ALA A 16 24.04 -23.84 7.22
N ASP A 17 24.10 -23.77 8.55
CA ASP A 17 22.92 -23.83 9.43
C ASP A 17 22.31 -22.41 9.56
N PRO A 18 21.07 -22.17 9.07
CA PRO A 18 20.44 -20.85 9.09
C PRO A 18 20.18 -20.31 10.50
N SER A 19 20.22 -21.16 11.52
CA SER A 19 19.96 -20.78 12.91
C SER A 19 21.19 -20.20 13.62
N LYS A 20 22.37 -20.19 12.98
CA LYS A 20 23.64 -19.78 13.61
C LYS A 20 24.03 -18.34 13.27
N PRO A 21 24.51 -17.55 14.25
CA PRO A 21 25.06 -16.22 14.01
C PRO A 21 26.21 -16.28 12.99
N GLY A 22 26.19 -15.39 12.00
CA GLY A 22 27.21 -15.36 10.92
C GLY A 22 26.87 -16.22 9.70
N TYR A 23 25.68 -16.85 9.65
CA TYR A 23 25.18 -17.58 8.49
C TYR A 23 25.27 -16.75 7.19
N SER A 24 24.80 -15.50 7.22
CA SER A 24 24.87 -14.60 6.06
C SER A 24 26.32 -14.36 5.60
N THR A 25 27.24 -14.16 6.53
CA THR A 25 28.67 -13.98 6.23
C THR A 25 29.29 -15.23 5.61
N ILE A 26 28.93 -16.42 6.12
CA ILE A 26 29.43 -17.71 5.61
C ILE A 26 28.88 -17.97 4.20
N VAL A 27 27.59 -17.72 3.98
CA VAL A 27 26.94 -17.85 2.66
C VAL A 27 27.55 -16.88 1.66
N THR A 28 27.77 -15.61 2.03
CA THR A 28 28.41 -14.61 1.15
C THR A 28 29.84 -14.98 0.79
N LYS A 29 30.61 -15.54 1.74
CA LYS A 29 31.99 -15.99 1.49
C LYS A 29 32.03 -17.24 0.59
N LEU A 30 31.10 -18.17 0.76
CA LEU A 30 30.93 -19.33 -0.13
C LEU A 30 30.53 -18.91 -1.54
N LEU A 31 29.64 -17.93 -1.67
CA LEU A 31 29.24 -17.37 -2.96
C LEU A 31 30.42 -16.70 -3.68
N LEU A 32 31.19 -15.86 -2.95
CA LEU A 32 32.38 -15.20 -3.49
C LEU A 32 33.47 -16.21 -3.92
N HIS A 33 33.59 -17.32 -3.20
CA HIS A 33 34.51 -18.41 -3.54
C HIS A 33 34.11 -19.12 -4.84
N GLU A 34 32.85 -19.51 -4.99
CA GLU A 34 32.30 -20.12 -6.21
C GLU A 34 32.36 -19.16 -7.42
N MET A 35 32.07 -17.87 -7.20
CA MET A 35 32.20 -16.84 -8.24
C MET A 35 33.66 -16.66 -8.68
N GLY A 36 34.63 -16.79 -7.78
CA GLY A 36 36.05 -16.77 -8.12
C GLY A 36 36.48 -17.94 -9.02
N HIS A 37 35.92 -19.13 -8.81
CA HIS A 37 36.13 -20.29 -9.69
C HIS A 37 35.50 -20.11 -11.07
N LEU A 38 34.27 -19.57 -11.15
CA LEU A 38 33.58 -19.30 -12.42
C LEU A 38 34.27 -18.21 -13.26
N MET A 39 35.05 -17.32 -12.64
CA MET A 39 35.77 -16.23 -13.30
C MET A 39 37.22 -16.57 -13.70
N GLY A 40 37.70 -17.81 -13.45
CA GLY A 40 39.00 -18.27 -13.95
C GLY A 40 40.23 -17.53 -13.39
N LEU A 41 40.14 -16.98 -12.17
CA LEU A 41 41.24 -16.25 -11.55
C LEU A 41 42.20 -17.21 -10.83
N ASP A 42 43.34 -17.53 -11.47
CA ASP A 42 44.46 -18.24 -10.85
C ASP A 42 45.04 -17.43 -9.67
N HIS A 43 45.28 -18.11 -8.56
CA HIS A 43 45.63 -17.51 -7.27
C HIS A 43 47.11 -17.10 -7.25
N PRO A 44 47.48 -15.93 -6.67
CA PRO A 44 48.88 -15.61 -6.48
C PRO A 44 49.47 -16.45 -5.33
N PHE A 45 50.65 -17.00 -5.61
CA PHE A 45 51.52 -17.75 -4.71
C PHE A 45 51.74 -17.04 -3.35
N VAL A 46 51.66 -17.77 -2.24
CA VAL A 46 52.03 -17.28 -0.90
C VAL A 46 52.98 -18.28 -0.20
N PRO A 47 54.09 -17.82 0.44
CA PRO A 47 55.10 -18.69 1.06
C PRO A 47 54.65 -19.30 2.40
N PRO A 48 55.32 -20.35 2.89
CA PRO A 48 54.89 -21.08 4.09
C PRO A 48 55.35 -20.37 5.37
N ASP A 49 54.40 -19.81 6.13
CA ASP A 49 54.29 -19.85 7.62
C ASP A 49 53.40 -18.70 8.17
N PRO A 50 52.14 -18.98 8.60
CA PRO A 50 51.26 -17.96 9.18
C PRO A 50 50.91 -18.20 10.66
N CYS A 51 51.85 -18.62 11.53
CA CYS A 51 51.49 -18.81 12.95
C CYS A 51 52.56 -18.40 13.97
N ASN A 52 52.45 -17.18 14.50
CA ASN A 52 52.58 -16.96 15.95
C ASN A 52 51.99 -15.62 16.43
N GLN A 53 50.69 -15.53 16.76
CA GLN A 53 50.16 -14.49 17.69
C GLN A 53 48.97 -14.95 18.56
N SER A 54 48.83 -14.21 19.66
CA SER A 54 48.13 -14.48 20.92
C SER A 54 46.60 -14.24 20.90
N LYS A 55 45.92 -14.67 21.98
CA LYS A 55 44.46 -14.75 22.17
C LYS A 55 43.64 -13.63 21.51
N GLY A 56 42.83 -14.00 20.52
CA GLY A 56 41.79 -13.15 19.92
C GLY A 56 41.52 -13.36 18.43
N ALA A 57 42.41 -14.02 17.69
CA ALA A 57 42.26 -14.20 16.24
C ALA A 57 41.36 -15.41 15.89
N THR A 58 40.30 -15.18 15.14
CA THR A 58 39.53 -16.21 14.43
C THR A 58 39.96 -16.16 12.97
N VAL A 59 40.88 -17.03 12.53
CA VAL A 59 41.13 -17.23 11.09
C VAL A 59 41.16 -18.72 10.80
N MET A 60 40.30 -19.11 9.86
CA MET A 60 40.18 -20.44 9.29
C MET A 60 41.27 -20.64 8.25
N ASN A 61 42.12 -21.65 8.45
CA ASN A 61 43.07 -22.13 7.44
C ASN A 61 42.33 -22.89 6.33
N PHE A 62 42.57 -22.55 5.07
CA PHE A 62 42.29 -23.42 3.93
C PHE A 62 43.62 -23.85 3.30
N ALA A 63 43.87 -25.16 3.30
CA ALA A 63 44.88 -25.77 2.45
C ALA A 63 44.16 -26.53 1.33
N CYS A 64 44.43 -26.19 0.08
CA CYS A 64 44.16 -27.06 -1.07
C CYS A 64 45.49 -27.64 -1.54
N GLY A 65 45.57 -28.96 -1.61
CA GLY A 65 46.76 -29.67 -2.09
C GLY A 65 46.81 -29.65 -3.61
N ILE A 66 47.90 -29.14 -4.16
CA ILE A 66 48.34 -29.46 -5.52
C ILE A 66 49.32 -30.62 -5.41
N ASN A 67 49.13 -31.65 -6.24
CA ASN A 67 50.10 -32.71 -6.47
C ASN A 67 51.43 -32.09 -6.93
N ASP A 68 52.49 -32.23 -6.14
CA ASP A 68 53.85 -32.03 -6.62
C ASP A 68 54.69 -33.29 -6.38
N ILE A 69 55.25 -33.82 -7.46
CA ILE A 69 55.94 -35.13 -7.55
C ILE A 69 57.44 -34.94 -7.19
N GLY A 70 57.80 -33.90 -6.45
CA GLY A 70 59.16 -33.37 -6.36
C GLY A 70 59.74 -33.22 -4.96
N GLY A 71 59.70 -34.25 -4.11
CA GLY A 71 60.72 -34.59 -3.09
C GLY A 71 61.44 -33.54 -2.20
N ASN A 72 61.00 -32.29 -2.09
CA ASN A 72 61.74 -31.24 -1.36
C ASN A 72 61.05 -30.84 -0.05
N LEU A 73 61.47 -31.46 1.06
CA LEU A 73 61.16 -31.02 2.42
C LEU A 73 62.34 -30.19 2.97
N PRO A 74 62.16 -28.89 3.30
CA PRO A 74 63.16 -28.14 4.04
C PRO A 74 63.15 -28.56 5.52
N THR A 75 64.26 -29.14 5.97
CA THR A 75 64.54 -29.41 7.39
C THR A 75 64.98 -28.12 8.08
N ALA A 76 64.09 -27.59 8.92
CA ALA A 76 64.26 -26.47 9.87
C ALA A 76 64.34 -25.05 9.28
N VAL A 77 63.51 -24.15 9.83
CA VAL A 77 63.56 -22.70 9.59
C VAL A 77 63.42 -21.95 10.92
N THR A 78 64.35 -21.04 11.16
CA THR A 78 64.47 -20.12 12.31
C THR A 78 63.61 -18.87 12.12
N ALA A 79 62.98 -18.43 13.22
CA ALA A 79 61.91 -17.44 13.29
C ALA A 79 62.33 -15.98 13.02
N ALA A 80 61.60 -15.31 12.12
CA ALA A 80 61.33 -13.87 12.12
C ALA A 80 60.11 -13.56 11.23
N CYS A 81 58.95 -13.24 11.82
CA CYS A 81 57.70 -12.94 11.09
C CYS A 81 57.64 -11.48 10.59
N ASP A 82 57.19 -11.30 9.35
CA ASP A 82 56.80 -10.00 8.78
C ASP A 82 55.31 -9.72 9.06
N GLN A 83 55.05 -8.65 9.82
CA GLN A 83 53.73 -8.25 10.32
C GLN A 83 52.85 -7.59 9.25
N SER A 84 53.39 -7.30 8.06
CA SER A 84 52.69 -6.54 7.01
C SER A 84 51.53 -7.31 6.34
N ALA A 85 51.58 -8.64 6.31
CA ALA A 85 50.56 -9.47 5.65
C ALA A 85 49.27 -9.64 6.47
N ILE A 86 49.33 -9.55 7.80
CA ILE A 86 48.13 -9.65 8.67
C ILE A 86 47.33 -8.35 8.65
N ASN A 87 47.99 -7.22 8.42
CA ASN A 87 47.33 -5.92 8.30
C ASN A 87 46.65 -5.73 6.92
N SER A 88 46.71 -6.75 6.04
CA SER A 88 46.15 -6.69 4.69
C SER A 88 44.64 -7.02 4.60
N GLU A 89 43.98 -7.39 5.71
CA GLU A 89 42.51 -7.46 5.78
C GLU A 89 41.85 -6.08 5.55
N SER A 90 42.65 -5.01 5.58
CA SER A 90 42.26 -3.63 5.27
C SER A 90 42.30 -3.28 3.77
N ILE A 91 42.67 -4.20 2.87
CA ILE A 91 42.93 -3.87 1.45
C ILE A 91 41.72 -4.07 0.54
N TYR A 92 40.67 -4.74 1.00
CA TYR A 92 39.42 -4.79 0.24
C TYR A 92 38.54 -3.60 0.63
N PRO A 93 38.26 -2.66 -0.29
CA PRO A 93 37.23 -1.67 -0.01
C PRO A 93 35.92 -2.41 0.33
N PRO A 94 35.12 -1.90 1.28
CA PRO A 94 33.83 -2.52 1.58
C PRO A 94 33.04 -2.64 0.28
N ILE A 95 32.47 -3.83 0.01
CA ILE A 95 31.59 -4.04 -1.14
C ILE A 95 30.40 -3.11 -0.94
N THR A 96 30.41 -1.97 -1.62
CA THR A 96 29.28 -1.05 -1.67
C THR A 96 28.28 -1.62 -2.66
N LEU A 97 27.19 -2.20 -2.15
CA LEU A 97 26.06 -2.56 -2.99
C LEU A 97 25.52 -1.29 -3.66
N PRO A 98 25.06 -1.37 -4.92
CA PRO A 98 24.37 -0.24 -5.53
C PRO A 98 23.13 0.12 -4.70
N PRO A 99 22.70 1.39 -4.70
CA PRO A 99 21.52 1.81 -3.96
C PRO A 99 20.30 0.94 -4.27
N ALA A 100 19.44 0.75 -3.26
CA ALA A 100 18.15 0.10 -3.44
C ALA A 100 17.39 0.77 -4.60
N THR A 101 17.09 0.01 -5.65
CA THR A 101 16.41 0.52 -6.84
C THR A 101 15.06 -0.16 -6.98
N VAL A 102 13.98 0.62 -6.93
CA VAL A 102 12.60 0.13 -7.02
C VAL A 102 12.00 0.47 -8.38
N GLN A 103 11.39 -0.52 -9.05
CA GLN A 103 10.79 -0.34 -10.37
C GLN A 103 9.60 -1.28 -10.60
N ILE A 104 8.74 -0.94 -11.54
CA ILE A 104 7.67 -1.82 -12.00
C ILE A 104 8.26 -2.92 -12.87
N ASP A 105 7.91 -4.17 -12.59
CA ASP A 105 8.19 -5.28 -13.48
C ASP A 105 7.18 -5.26 -14.63
N THR A 106 7.58 -4.71 -15.78
CA THR A 106 6.72 -4.56 -16.94
C THR A 106 6.25 -5.89 -17.53
N SER A 107 6.91 -7.01 -17.21
CA SER A 107 6.44 -8.33 -17.64
C SER A 107 5.15 -8.75 -16.93
N SER A 108 4.89 -8.23 -15.73
CA SER A 108 3.66 -8.51 -14.97
C SER A 108 2.40 -7.92 -15.60
N VAL A 109 2.54 -6.93 -16.49
CA VAL A 109 1.44 -6.25 -17.19
C VAL A 109 1.55 -6.35 -18.71
N ALA A 110 2.39 -7.24 -19.22
CA ALA A 110 2.64 -7.37 -20.66
C ALA A 110 1.45 -7.96 -21.43
N SER A 111 0.64 -8.79 -20.78
CA SER A 111 -0.57 -9.38 -21.34
C SER A 111 -1.81 -8.69 -20.77
N PRO A 112 -2.88 -8.53 -21.56
CA PRO A 112 -4.16 -8.03 -21.05
C PRO A 112 -4.71 -8.91 -19.92
N PHE A 113 -5.38 -8.28 -18.96
CA PHE A 113 -6.14 -8.95 -17.92
C PHE A 113 -7.58 -9.12 -18.38
N ASN A 114 -8.13 -10.33 -18.30
CA ASN A 114 -9.55 -10.52 -18.56
C ASN A 114 -10.38 -9.71 -17.54
N GLU A 115 -11.42 -9.05 -18.01
CA GLU A 115 -12.26 -8.21 -17.18
C GLU A 115 -12.88 -8.97 -15.99
N GLY A 116 -13.39 -10.17 -16.26
CA GLY A 116 -13.90 -11.12 -15.27
C GLY A 116 -12.85 -11.78 -14.37
N SER A 117 -11.57 -11.40 -14.46
CA SER A 117 -10.53 -11.89 -13.54
C SER A 117 -10.67 -11.33 -12.12
N GLY A 118 -11.46 -10.27 -11.96
CA GLY A 118 -11.69 -9.57 -10.71
C GLY A 118 -10.58 -8.59 -10.34
N HIS A 119 -9.33 -8.78 -10.78
CA HIS A 119 -8.25 -7.84 -10.52
C HIS A 119 -7.07 -7.96 -11.50
N ALA A 120 -6.47 -6.82 -11.83
CA ALA A 120 -5.15 -6.75 -12.44
C ALA A 120 -4.07 -6.91 -11.38
N THR A 121 -2.97 -7.57 -11.75
CA THR A 121 -1.82 -7.80 -10.86
C THR A 121 -0.61 -7.04 -11.37
N VAL A 122 -0.07 -6.14 -10.55
CA VAL A 122 1.15 -5.40 -10.87
C VAL A 122 2.26 -5.77 -9.90
N THR A 123 3.39 -6.18 -10.43
CA THR A 123 4.56 -6.55 -9.65
C THR A 123 5.56 -5.40 -9.61
N ILE A 124 6.05 -5.09 -8.41
CA ILE A 124 7.08 -4.08 -8.17
C ILE A 124 8.31 -4.81 -7.63
N THR A 125 9.47 -4.55 -8.22
CA THR A 125 10.72 -5.20 -7.86
C THR A 125 11.69 -4.22 -7.21
N ARG A 126 12.52 -4.74 -6.32
CA ARG A 126 13.63 -4.04 -5.68
C ARG A 126 14.93 -4.76 -5.99
N THR A 127 15.92 -4.03 -6.49
CA THR A 127 17.28 -4.51 -6.76
C THR A 127 18.32 -3.70 -5.98
N GLY A 128 19.58 -4.12 -5.99
CA GLY A 128 20.66 -3.47 -5.23
C GLY A 128 20.62 -3.78 -3.73
N ASP A 129 20.85 -2.78 -2.88
CA ASP A 129 20.85 -2.95 -1.43
C ASP A 129 19.44 -3.23 -0.86
N HIS A 130 19.29 -4.37 -0.18
CA HIS A 130 18.05 -4.82 0.46
C HIS A 130 18.12 -4.82 1.99
N THR A 131 19.19 -4.30 2.59
CA THR A 131 19.43 -4.39 4.04
C THR A 131 18.52 -3.49 4.87
N THR A 132 17.95 -2.45 4.25
CA THR A 132 17.08 -1.47 4.92
C THR A 132 15.68 -1.45 4.31
N THR A 133 14.72 -0.78 4.94
CA THR A 133 13.38 -0.60 4.37
C THR A 133 13.43 0.35 3.15
N ALA A 134 12.67 0.03 2.09
CA ALA A 134 12.41 0.94 0.98
C ALA A 134 10.90 1.16 0.80
N LEU A 135 10.52 2.37 0.40
CA LEU A 135 9.13 2.79 0.21
C LEU A 135 8.98 3.47 -1.15
N VAL A 136 7.87 3.21 -1.83
CA VAL A 136 7.40 4.01 -2.99
C VAL A 136 5.89 4.20 -2.88
N ASN A 137 5.37 5.31 -3.42
CA ASN A 137 3.93 5.49 -3.59
C ASN A 137 3.51 4.88 -4.93
N PHE A 138 2.39 4.16 -4.96
CA PHE A 138 1.77 3.58 -6.14
C PHE A 138 0.42 4.26 -6.41
N ALA A 139 0.13 4.58 -7.67
CA ALA A 139 -1.15 5.13 -8.08
C ALA A 139 -1.56 4.66 -9.49
N THR A 140 -2.84 4.35 -9.67
CA THR A 140 -3.50 4.20 -10.98
C THR A 140 -3.90 5.57 -11.54
N ASN A 141 -3.79 5.77 -12.85
CA ASN A 141 -4.08 7.02 -13.54
C ASN A 141 -4.69 6.75 -14.92
N ASP A 142 -5.66 7.56 -15.31
CA ASP A 142 -6.36 7.51 -16.59
C ASP A 142 -6.48 8.90 -17.24
N ALA A 143 -7.11 8.96 -18.41
CA ALA A 143 -7.46 10.19 -19.11
C ALA A 143 -8.98 10.30 -19.39
N ALA A 144 -9.81 9.47 -18.77
CA ALA A 144 -11.24 9.36 -19.05
C ALA A 144 -12.05 10.51 -18.42
N GLY A 145 -11.62 11.00 -17.26
CA GLY A 145 -12.33 12.06 -16.53
C GLY A 145 -13.73 11.62 -16.10
N LEU A 146 -14.78 12.34 -16.53
CA LEU A 146 -16.19 12.01 -16.25
C LEU A 146 -16.94 11.48 -17.49
N THR A 147 -16.20 10.97 -18.48
CA THR A 147 -16.78 10.29 -19.64
C THR A 147 -17.68 9.14 -19.18
N GLY A 148 -18.83 8.95 -19.84
CA GLY A 148 -19.77 7.88 -19.52
C GLY A 148 -19.19 6.51 -19.85
N CYS A 149 -19.59 5.49 -19.09
CA CYS A 149 -19.11 4.11 -19.23
C CYS A 149 -19.67 3.40 -20.46
N GLU A 150 -20.51 4.06 -21.27
CA GLU A 150 -20.96 3.52 -22.56
C GLU A 150 -20.05 3.92 -23.73
N VAL A 151 -19.01 4.71 -23.47
CA VAL A 151 -18.21 5.38 -24.50
C VAL A 151 -16.97 4.56 -24.82
N VAL A 152 -17.06 3.81 -25.92
CA VAL A 152 -15.95 3.03 -26.47
C VAL A 152 -14.85 3.92 -27.04
N ASN A 153 -13.81 4.15 -26.25
CA ASN A 153 -12.65 4.96 -26.64
C ASN A 153 -11.30 4.32 -26.32
N GLY A 154 -11.30 3.13 -25.70
CA GLY A 154 -10.11 2.37 -25.33
C GLY A 154 -9.42 2.85 -24.06
N ILE A 155 -10.06 3.71 -23.26
CA ILE A 155 -9.54 4.28 -22.02
C ILE A 155 -10.35 3.76 -20.85
N ALA A 156 -9.71 2.92 -20.04
CA ALA A 156 -10.29 2.46 -18.80
C ALA A 156 -10.27 3.57 -17.73
N SER A 157 -11.26 3.58 -16.87
CA SER A 157 -11.59 4.60 -15.87
C SER A 157 -11.88 3.99 -14.49
N PRO A 158 -11.48 4.63 -13.39
CA PRO A 158 -11.81 4.17 -12.04
C PRO A 158 -13.30 4.35 -11.69
N ARG A 159 -14.08 4.98 -12.59
CA ARG A 159 -15.53 5.13 -12.49
C ARG A 159 -16.28 3.93 -13.07
N CYS A 160 -15.70 3.25 -14.05
CA CYS A 160 -16.34 2.24 -14.88
C CYS A 160 -15.65 0.88 -14.67
N ASP A 161 -14.37 0.76 -15.04
CA ASP A 161 -13.75 -0.54 -15.38
C ASP A 161 -12.78 -1.03 -14.31
N TYR A 162 -12.31 -0.15 -13.42
CA TYR A 162 -11.43 -0.53 -12.31
C TYR A 162 -11.67 0.31 -11.05
N THR A 163 -11.02 -0.05 -9.94
CA THR A 163 -11.04 0.76 -8.72
C THR A 163 -9.74 1.56 -8.57
N LEU A 164 -9.88 2.87 -8.37
CA LEU A 164 -8.76 3.76 -8.05
C LEU A 164 -7.90 3.16 -6.92
N THR A 165 -6.65 2.81 -7.26
CA THR A 165 -5.73 2.16 -6.32
C THR A 165 -4.58 3.09 -6.03
N ILE A 166 -4.56 3.64 -4.82
CA ILE A 166 -3.49 4.50 -4.31
C ILE A 166 -2.97 3.87 -3.01
N ARG A 167 -1.68 3.57 -2.93
CA ARG A 167 -1.09 3.00 -1.70
C ARG A 167 0.40 3.24 -1.61
N GLN A 168 0.94 3.18 -0.39
CA GLN A 168 2.37 3.06 -0.20
C GLN A 168 2.79 1.58 -0.27
N VAL A 169 3.80 1.29 -1.08
CA VAL A 169 4.40 -0.03 -1.21
C VAL A 169 5.69 -0.04 -0.39
N ARG A 170 5.76 -0.97 0.55
CA ARG A 170 6.86 -1.10 1.51
C ARG A 170 7.58 -2.41 1.29
N PHE A 171 8.90 -2.30 1.12
CA PHE A 171 9.82 -3.43 1.15
C PHE A 171 10.52 -3.44 2.50
N GLN A 172 10.25 -4.45 3.32
CA GLN A 172 11.03 -4.72 4.53
C GLN A 172 12.46 -5.16 4.16
N PRO A 173 13.41 -5.13 5.10
CA PRO A 173 14.74 -5.70 4.88
C PRO A 173 14.68 -7.12 4.31
N GLY A 174 15.37 -7.36 3.20
CA GLY A 174 15.40 -8.63 2.47
C GLY A 174 14.28 -8.87 1.47
N GLU A 175 13.22 -8.06 1.45
CA GLU A 175 12.14 -8.19 0.45
C GLU A 175 12.58 -7.63 -0.91
N THR A 176 12.42 -8.42 -1.95
CA THR A 176 12.84 -8.09 -3.33
C THR A 176 11.67 -7.85 -4.28
N GLN A 177 10.46 -8.22 -3.89
CA GLN A 177 9.26 -8.08 -4.70
C GLN A 177 8.05 -7.74 -3.82
N GLN A 178 7.16 -6.91 -4.35
CA GLN A 178 5.85 -6.63 -3.79
C GLN A 178 4.80 -6.70 -4.90
N THR A 179 3.58 -7.08 -4.53
CA THR A 179 2.46 -7.20 -5.46
C THR A 179 1.36 -6.20 -5.11
N VAL A 180 0.84 -5.53 -6.13
CA VAL A 180 -0.32 -4.64 -6.02
C VAL A 180 -1.46 -5.24 -6.85
N PHE A 181 -2.59 -5.46 -6.20
CA PHE A 181 -3.83 -5.87 -6.85
C PHE A 181 -4.68 -4.64 -7.10
N ILE A 182 -5.16 -4.48 -8.33
CA ILE A 182 -6.06 -3.41 -8.74
C ILE A 182 -7.39 -4.07 -9.07
N PRO A 183 -8.44 -3.88 -8.26
CA PRO A 183 -9.75 -4.45 -8.54
C PRO A 183 -10.26 -3.99 -9.91
N ILE A 184 -10.67 -4.95 -10.73
CA ILE A 184 -11.38 -4.75 -11.99
C ILE A 184 -12.87 -4.85 -11.71
N VAL A 185 -13.65 -3.98 -12.33
CA VAL A 185 -15.10 -4.03 -12.37
C VAL A 185 -15.45 -4.75 -13.67
N ASP A 186 -16.21 -5.85 -13.55
CA ASP A 186 -16.65 -6.67 -14.68
C ASP A 186 -18.05 -6.22 -15.03
N ASP A 187 -18.15 -5.25 -15.94
CA ASP A 187 -19.42 -4.60 -16.22
C ASP A 187 -20.26 -5.37 -17.25
N GLY A 188 -20.92 -4.67 -18.16
CA GLY A 188 -21.81 -5.28 -19.12
C GLY A 188 -21.90 -4.48 -20.40
N TYR A 189 -20.98 -3.55 -20.65
CA TYR A 189 -20.83 -2.89 -21.93
C TYR A 189 -19.87 -3.68 -22.82
N VAL A 190 -20.15 -3.68 -24.13
CA VAL A 190 -19.24 -4.27 -25.11
C VAL A 190 -18.36 -3.16 -25.66
N GLU A 191 -17.14 -3.07 -25.13
CA GLU A 191 -16.25 -1.92 -25.32
C GLU A 191 -14.93 -2.30 -26.02
N GLY A 192 -14.61 -3.59 -26.06
CA GLY A 192 -13.31 -4.05 -26.49
C GLY A 192 -12.21 -3.70 -25.48
N ASN A 193 -10.94 -3.87 -25.88
CA ASN A 193 -9.85 -3.68 -24.94
C ASN A 193 -9.66 -2.21 -24.56
N GLU A 194 -9.53 -1.98 -23.26
CA GLU A 194 -9.31 -0.65 -22.69
C GLU A 194 -8.03 -0.60 -21.87
N SER A 195 -7.49 0.58 -21.61
CA SER A 195 -6.23 0.71 -20.88
C SER A 195 -6.16 1.92 -19.97
N PHE A 196 -5.45 1.74 -18.86
CA PHE A 196 -5.06 2.79 -17.93
C PHE A 196 -3.57 2.65 -17.59
N THR A 197 -3.03 3.56 -16.79
CA THR A 197 -1.61 3.57 -16.41
C THR A 197 -1.42 3.44 -14.91
N VAL A 198 -0.31 2.85 -14.51
CA VAL A 198 0.13 2.78 -13.11
C VAL A 198 1.47 3.46 -12.97
N THR A 199 1.69 4.18 -11.87
CA THR A 199 2.92 4.92 -11.62
C THR A 199 3.43 4.67 -10.21
N ILE A 200 4.75 4.53 -10.05
CA ILE A 200 5.45 4.60 -8.77
C ILE A 200 6.19 5.93 -8.61
N SER A 201 6.17 6.52 -7.41
CA SER A 201 6.75 7.83 -7.14
C SER A 201 7.27 7.97 -5.71
N ASN A 202 7.93 9.08 -5.41
CA ASN A 202 8.36 9.48 -4.06
C ASN A 202 9.14 8.38 -3.32
N PRO A 203 10.26 7.88 -3.88
CA PRO A 203 11.04 6.84 -3.24
C PRO A 203 11.62 7.32 -1.89
N SER A 204 11.68 6.43 -0.92
CA SER A 204 12.41 6.62 0.34
C SER A 204 13.15 5.34 0.70
N GLY A 205 14.37 5.46 1.26
CA GLY A 205 15.25 4.32 1.49
C GLY A 205 15.81 3.68 0.20
N GLY A 206 15.78 4.42 -0.91
CA GLY A 206 16.23 3.97 -2.23
C GLY A 206 15.98 5.01 -3.33
N VAL A 207 16.12 4.59 -4.58
CA VAL A 207 15.85 5.37 -5.80
C VAL A 207 14.87 4.62 -6.71
N LEU A 208 14.25 5.35 -7.64
CA LEU A 208 13.43 4.73 -8.70
C LEU A 208 14.34 4.19 -9.82
N GLY A 209 13.96 3.04 -10.38
CA GLY A 209 14.59 2.48 -11.58
C GLY A 209 14.07 3.10 -12.88
N SER A 210 14.33 2.43 -14.01
CA SER A 210 13.94 2.94 -15.33
C SER A 210 12.44 2.87 -15.60
N SER A 211 11.77 1.86 -15.03
CA SER A 211 10.34 1.60 -15.26
C SER A 211 9.52 2.13 -14.09
N THR A 212 9.15 3.40 -14.15
CA THR A 212 8.31 4.05 -13.11
C THR A 212 6.83 4.11 -13.48
N THR A 213 6.51 3.85 -14.74
CA THR A 213 5.14 3.82 -15.26
C THR A 213 4.95 2.59 -16.13
N ALA A 214 3.76 2.00 -16.10
CA ALA A 214 3.38 0.91 -17.00
C ALA A 214 1.91 1.03 -17.40
N THR A 215 1.57 0.53 -18.59
CA THR A 215 0.20 0.45 -19.09
C THR A 215 -0.41 -0.88 -18.65
N VAL A 216 -1.63 -0.85 -18.13
CA VAL A 216 -2.44 -2.03 -17.83
C VAL A 216 -3.59 -2.05 -18.83
N THR A 217 -3.78 -3.18 -19.50
CA THR A 217 -4.87 -3.38 -20.45
C THR A 217 -5.89 -4.35 -19.87
N ILE A 218 -7.17 -3.96 -19.89
CA ILE A 218 -8.31 -4.80 -19.56
C ILE A 218 -8.85 -5.35 -20.88
N GLN A 219 -9.03 -6.66 -20.93
CA GLN A 219 -9.63 -7.38 -22.04
C GLN A 219 -11.10 -7.64 -21.72
N ASP A 220 -11.95 -6.92 -22.42
CA ASP A 220 -13.41 -7.08 -22.42
C ASP A 220 -13.80 -8.54 -22.67
N ASN A 221 -14.76 -9.03 -21.87
CA ASN A 221 -15.31 -10.38 -21.96
C ASN A 221 -16.79 -10.40 -22.40
N ASP A 222 -17.39 -9.23 -22.59
CA ASP A 222 -18.81 -9.08 -22.86
C ASP A 222 -19.16 -9.28 -24.33
N THR A 223 -20.36 -9.80 -24.53
CA THR A 223 -20.90 -10.09 -25.87
C THR A 223 -22.36 -9.69 -26.03
N ILE A 224 -23.08 -9.58 -24.91
CA ILE A 224 -24.46 -9.17 -24.86
C ILE A 224 -24.59 -8.22 -23.68
N PRO A 225 -25.09 -6.99 -23.89
CA PRO A 225 -25.19 -6.06 -22.80
C PRO A 225 -26.14 -6.54 -21.70
N THR A 226 -25.61 -6.68 -20.50
CA THR A 226 -26.38 -6.92 -19.28
C THR A 226 -25.96 -5.90 -18.23
N ASN A 227 -26.66 -5.82 -17.10
CA ASN A 227 -26.24 -4.93 -16.03
C ASN A 227 -26.02 -5.75 -14.76
N PRO A 228 -24.76 -6.11 -14.42
CA PRO A 228 -24.45 -6.97 -13.30
C PRO A 228 -24.78 -6.31 -11.96
N ILE A 229 -25.02 -4.98 -11.90
CA ILE A 229 -25.47 -4.32 -10.66
C ILE A 229 -26.75 -4.93 -10.11
N ILE A 230 -27.60 -5.54 -10.95
CA ILE A 230 -28.83 -6.21 -10.50
C ILE A 230 -28.55 -7.55 -9.81
N GLN A 231 -27.34 -8.09 -9.91
CA GLN A 231 -26.95 -9.33 -9.27
C GLN A 231 -26.46 -9.07 -7.83
N THR A 232 -26.92 -9.88 -6.88
CA THR A 232 -26.57 -9.72 -5.46
C THR A 232 -25.05 -9.77 -5.20
N PRO A 233 -24.28 -10.73 -5.76
CA PRO A 233 -22.83 -10.80 -5.49
C PRO A 233 -22.09 -9.55 -6.00
N PHE A 234 -22.41 -9.11 -7.22
CA PHE A 234 -21.81 -7.92 -7.81
C PHE A 234 -22.16 -6.67 -7.00
N PHE A 235 -23.45 -6.47 -6.68
CA PHE A 235 -23.88 -5.32 -5.87
C PHE A 235 -23.12 -5.23 -4.54
N VAL A 236 -23.04 -6.35 -3.80
CA VAL A 236 -22.32 -6.39 -2.52
C VAL A 236 -20.84 -6.06 -2.72
N ARG A 237 -20.16 -6.71 -3.68
CA ARG A 237 -18.74 -6.42 -3.97
C ARG A 237 -18.55 -4.95 -4.29
N GLN A 238 -19.45 -4.36 -5.08
CA GLN A 238 -19.37 -2.96 -5.46
C GLN A 238 -19.50 -2.01 -4.25
N GLN A 239 -20.30 -2.33 -3.23
CA GLN A 239 -20.35 -1.53 -2.00
C GLN A 239 -19.00 -1.51 -1.26
N TYR A 240 -18.29 -2.65 -1.24
CA TYR A 240 -16.94 -2.72 -0.66
C TYR A 240 -15.93 -1.88 -1.48
N LEU A 241 -15.96 -1.97 -2.81
CA LEU A 241 -15.04 -1.23 -3.68
C LEU A 241 -15.32 0.28 -3.68
N ASP A 242 -16.59 0.67 -3.74
CA ASP A 242 -17.00 2.08 -3.80
C ASP A 242 -16.81 2.81 -2.47
N PHE A 243 -17.10 2.16 -1.35
CA PHE A 243 -17.12 2.84 -0.05
C PHE A 243 -15.92 2.50 0.84
N LEU A 244 -15.41 1.27 0.78
CA LEU A 244 -14.31 0.82 1.64
C LEU A 244 -12.96 0.77 0.91
N GLY A 245 -12.97 0.80 -0.42
CA GLY A 245 -11.75 0.77 -1.25
C GLY A 245 -10.95 -0.53 -1.09
N ARG A 246 -11.63 -1.66 -0.84
CA ARG A 246 -11.02 -2.98 -0.68
C ARG A 246 -11.96 -4.07 -1.18
N GLU A 247 -11.41 -5.24 -1.48
CA GLU A 247 -12.21 -6.45 -1.70
C GLU A 247 -12.92 -6.89 -0.41
N PRO A 248 -14.07 -7.57 -0.52
CA PRO A 248 -14.78 -8.08 0.63
C PRO A 248 -14.01 -9.24 1.27
N ASP A 249 -14.07 -9.33 2.59
CA ASP A 249 -13.64 -10.54 3.28
C ASP A 249 -14.69 -11.66 3.08
N PRO A 250 -14.29 -12.94 3.06
CA PRO A 250 -15.21 -14.03 2.72
C PRO A 250 -16.46 -14.10 3.61
N ALA A 251 -16.31 -13.82 4.92
CA ALA A 251 -17.42 -13.90 5.87
C ALA A 251 -18.40 -12.74 5.69
N GLY A 252 -17.91 -11.50 5.60
CA GLY A 252 -18.71 -10.33 5.31
C GLY A 252 -19.41 -10.43 3.96
N PHE A 253 -18.69 -10.87 2.92
CA PHE A 253 -19.26 -11.07 1.58
C PHE A 253 -20.47 -12.01 1.61
N GLN A 254 -20.33 -13.17 2.26
CA GLN A 254 -21.41 -14.14 2.36
C GLN A 254 -22.55 -13.61 3.25
N GLY A 255 -22.23 -12.92 4.33
CA GLY A 255 -23.21 -12.34 5.25
C GLY A 255 -24.16 -11.36 4.56
N TRP A 256 -23.62 -10.41 3.81
CA TRP A 256 -24.43 -9.43 3.07
C TRP A 256 -25.27 -10.07 1.96
N GLN A 257 -24.71 -11.03 1.23
CA GLN A 257 -25.47 -11.78 0.23
C GLN A 257 -26.62 -12.55 0.86
N ASN A 258 -26.41 -13.17 2.02
CA ASN A 258 -27.46 -13.88 2.74
C ASN A 258 -28.60 -12.94 3.17
N ILE A 259 -28.28 -11.71 3.61
CA ILE A 259 -29.31 -10.72 3.97
C ILE A 259 -30.19 -10.41 2.74
N LEU A 260 -29.56 -10.07 1.61
CA LEU A 260 -30.30 -9.70 0.39
C LEU A 260 -31.08 -10.87 -0.20
N ASN A 261 -30.48 -12.06 -0.27
CA ASN A 261 -31.12 -13.24 -0.86
C ASN A 261 -32.30 -13.76 -0.04
N ASN A 262 -32.30 -13.51 1.28
CA ASN A 262 -33.41 -13.87 2.16
C ASN A 262 -34.38 -12.69 2.41
N CYS A 263 -34.15 -11.53 1.79
CA CYS A 263 -35.01 -10.37 1.97
C CYS A 263 -36.31 -10.55 1.17
N PRO A 264 -37.49 -10.54 1.82
CA PRO A 264 -38.76 -10.64 1.12
C PRO A 264 -38.99 -9.45 0.16
N PRO A 265 -39.89 -9.59 -0.84
CA PRO A 265 -40.23 -8.49 -1.75
C PRO A 265 -40.77 -7.22 -1.08
N THR A 266 -41.19 -7.31 0.18
CA THR A 266 -41.59 -6.16 1.01
C THR A 266 -40.41 -5.27 1.40
N GLY A 267 -39.17 -5.74 1.21
CA GLY A 267 -37.93 -5.09 1.65
C GLY A 267 -37.67 -5.21 3.15
N LYS A 268 -38.45 -6.03 3.87
CA LYS A 268 -38.37 -6.19 5.33
C LYS A 268 -38.35 -7.64 5.77
N ASP A 269 -37.52 -7.93 6.77
CA ASP A 269 -37.42 -9.24 7.40
C ASP A 269 -38.66 -9.59 8.24
N ALA A 270 -38.66 -10.79 8.83
CA ALA A 270 -39.77 -11.26 9.68
C ALA A 270 -39.95 -10.46 10.98
N GLN A 271 -38.95 -9.66 11.38
CA GLN A 271 -38.98 -8.77 12.54
C GLN A 271 -39.40 -7.34 12.17
N GLY A 272 -39.59 -7.06 10.87
CA GLY A 272 -39.98 -5.75 10.36
C GLY A 272 -38.82 -4.79 10.12
N ASN A 273 -37.56 -5.23 10.24
CA ASN A 273 -36.39 -4.44 9.89
C ASN A 273 -36.19 -4.44 8.37
N PHE A 274 -35.63 -3.37 7.83
CA PHE A 274 -35.28 -3.36 6.41
C PHE A 274 -34.11 -4.31 6.14
N CYS A 275 -34.14 -4.98 4.99
CA CYS A 275 -33.10 -5.89 4.53
C CYS A 275 -32.76 -5.70 3.05
N ASP A 276 -33.32 -4.65 2.43
CA ASP A 276 -33.15 -4.36 1.02
C ASP A 276 -31.78 -3.73 0.72
N ARG A 277 -31.49 -3.51 -0.56
CA ARG A 277 -30.23 -2.90 -1.01
C ARG A 277 -29.97 -1.52 -0.44
N ILE A 278 -31.04 -0.75 -0.19
CA ILE A 278 -30.95 0.55 0.44
C ILE A 278 -30.41 0.40 1.86
N GLU A 279 -30.95 -0.55 2.63
CA GLU A 279 -30.48 -0.80 4.00
C GLU A 279 -29.07 -1.35 4.04
N VAL A 280 -28.79 -2.37 3.21
CA VAL A 280 -27.45 -2.97 3.13
C VAL A 280 -26.41 -1.92 2.76
N SER A 281 -26.69 -1.06 1.77
CA SER A 281 -25.78 0.04 1.45
C SER A 281 -25.63 1.04 2.59
N ALA A 282 -26.73 1.40 3.24
CA ALA A 282 -26.71 2.33 4.38
C ALA A 282 -25.83 1.81 5.53
N ASP A 283 -25.80 0.50 5.75
CA ASP A 283 -24.95 -0.14 6.76
C ASP A 283 -23.46 0.01 6.46
N PHE A 284 -23.02 0.08 5.20
CA PHE A 284 -21.61 0.40 4.90
C PHE A 284 -21.24 1.80 5.38
N PHE A 285 -22.06 2.81 5.08
CA PHE A 285 -21.82 4.19 5.52
C PHE A 285 -21.90 4.37 7.04
N ARG A 286 -22.67 3.51 7.72
CA ARG A 286 -22.80 3.50 9.18
C ARG A 286 -21.85 2.53 9.87
N SER A 287 -21.11 1.71 9.12
CA SER A 287 -20.17 0.78 9.70
C SER A 287 -19.07 1.52 10.47
N PRO A 288 -18.56 0.95 11.59
CA PRO A 288 -17.40 1.52 12.27
C PRO A 288 -16.21 1.72 11.32
N GLU A 289 -15.99 0.78 10.40
CA GLU A 289 -14.91 0.87 9.41
C GLU A 289 -15.01 2.15 8.57
N PHE A 290 -16.20 2.48 8.05
CA PHE A 290 -16.37 3.69 7.26
C PHE A 290 -16.36 4.96 8.12
N GLN A 291 -16.99 4.94 9.30
CA GLN A 291 -17.03 6.10 10.19
C GLN A 291 -15.63 6.50 10.71
N ASP A 292 -14.81 5.52 11.07
CA ASP A 292 -13.46 5.72 11.58
C ASP A 292 -12.44 6.09 10.49
N ARG A 293 -12.81 5.99 9.21
CA ARG A 293 -11.93 6.25 8.06
C ARG A 293 -12.46 7.38 7.20
N GLY A 294 -13.54 7.14 6.46
CA GLY A 294 -14.14 8.09 5.51
C GLY A 294 -14.57 9.39 6.18
N TYR A 295 -15.38 9.30 7.24
CA TYR A 295 -15.80 10.51 7.95
C TYR A 295 -14.67 11.15 8.76
N PHE A 296 -13.74 10.35 9.28
CA PHE A 296 -12.52 10.86 9.92
C PHE A 296 -11.73 11.75 8.95
N VAL A 297 -11.36 11.25 7.77
CA VAL A 297 -10.63 12.00 6.75
C VAL A 297 -11.40 13.24 6.31
N PHE A 298 -12.70 13.07 5.99
CA PHE A 298 -13.54 14.15 5.48
C PHE A 298 -13.52 15.37 6.40
N ARG A 299 -13.70 15.18 7.71
CA ARG A 299 -13.85 16.28 8.67
C ARG A 299 -12.64 17.22 8.77
N PHE A 300 -11.44 16.79 8.38
CA PHE A 300 -10.27 17.67 8.36
C PHE A 300 -10.46 18.87 7.42
N TYR A 301 -11.14 18.66 6.28
CA TYR A 301 -11.37 19.70 5.29
C TYR A 301 -12.27 20.84 5.81
N PRO A 302 -13.51 20.60 6.29
CA PRO A 302 -14.33 21.68 6.82
C PRO A 302 -13.80 22.23 8.16
N VAL A 303 -13.17 21.40 9.01
CA VAL A 303 -12.62 21.87 10.30
C VAL A 303 -11.40 22.77 10.11
N ALA A 304 -10.44 22.37 9.27
CA ALA A 304 -9.18 23.10 9.12
C ALA A 304 -9.19 24.06 7.92
N LEU A 305 -9.81 23.69 6.80
CA LEU A 305 -9.78 24.50 5.58
C LEU A 305 -11.05 25.35 5.41
N GLY A 306 -12.18 24.92 5.98
CA GLY A 306 -13.46 25.64 5.90
C GLY A 306 -14.21 25.36 4.60
N ARG A 307 -13.90 24.24 3.92
CA ARG A 307 -14.51 23.78 2.67
C ARG A 307 -14.62 22.26 2.67
N ASN A 308 -15.45 21.71 1.80
CA ASN A 308 -15.45 20.28 1.52
C ASN A 308 -14.23 19.91 0.65
N PRO A 309 -13.73 18.66 0.73
CA PRO A 309 -12.78 18.15 -0.25
C PRO A 309 -13.45 17.98 -1.62
N ASN A 310 -12.64 18.04 -2.68
CA ASN A 310 -13.03 17.45 -3.96
C ASN A 310 -12.74 15.94 -3.97
N TYR A 311 -13.38 15.20 -4.87
CA TYR A 311 -13.21 13.75 -5.06
C TYR A 311 -11.73 13.38 -5.24
N SER A 312 -11.02 14.15 -6.07
CA SER A 312 -9.59 13.95 -6.35
C SER A 312 -8.67 14.24 -5.16
N GLU A 313 -9.12 15.03 -4.17
CA GLU A 313 -8.38 15.25 -2.92
C GLU A 313 -8.72 14.17 -1.89
N PHE A 314 -10.00 13.78 -1.81
CA PHE A 314 -10.50 12.88 -0.79
C PHE A 314 -10.05 11.44 -0.99
N MET A 315 -10.15 10.90 -2.21
CA MET A 315 -9.88 9.47 -2.44
C MET A 315 -8.43 9.07 -2.13
N PRO A 316 -7.39 9.85 -2.51
CA PRO A 316 -6.02 9.56 -2.07
C PRO A 316 -5.84 9.60 -0.54
N ASP A 317 -6.61 10.44 0.16
CA ASP A 317 -6.53 10.55 1.61
C ASP A 317 -7.24 9.41 2.32
N LEU A 318 -8.41 9.01 1.82
CA LEU A 318 -9.12 7.83 2.29
C LEU A 318 -8.25 6.58 2.13
N ALA A 319 -7.58 6.42 0.99
CA ALA A 319 -6.74 5.27 0.71
C ALA A 319 -5.61 5.07 1.75
N LYS A 320 -5.12 6.15 2.37
CA LYS A 320 -4.06 6.08 3.40
C LYS A 320 -4.53 5.44 4.70
N VAL A 321 -5.83 5.47 4.99
CA VAL A 321 -6.43 4.90 6.21
C VAL A 321 -7.32 3.69 5.93
N SER A 322 -7.36 3.22 4.68
CA SER A 322 -8.19 2.10 4.22
C SER A 322 -7.40 0.80 4.05
N GLY A 323 -8.11 -0.28 3.72
CA GLY A 323 -7.56 -1.63 3.55
C GLY A 323 -7.59 -2.47 4.82
N PHE A 324 -6.92 -3.62 4.77
CA PHE A 324 -6.86 -4.60 5.86
C PHE A 324 -5.82 -4.20 6.92
N LEU A 325 -6.10 -3.11 7.63
CA LEU A 325 -5.26 -2.61 8.71
C LEU A 325 -5.70 -3.19 10.06
N THR A 326 -4.75 -3.65 10.88
CA THR A 326 -5.03 -3.92 12.31
C THR A 326 -5.38 -2.61 13.04
N PRO A 327 -5.99 -2.66 14.24
CA PRO A 327 -6.25 -1.45 15.02
C PRO A 327 -5.00 -0.57 15.22
N GLU A 328 -3.86 -1.17 15.51
CA GLU A 328 -2.58 -0.45 15.70
C GLU A 328 -2.09 0.19 14.39
N GLN A 329 -2.23 -0.53 13.27
CA GLN A 329 -1.87 -0.01 11.96
C GLN A 329 -2.78 1.14 11.52
N LEU A 330 -4.09 1.03 11.80
CA LEU A 330 -5.05 2.10 11.53
C LEU A 330 -4.72 3.35 12.36
N GLU A 331 -4.40 3.18 13.63
CA GLU A 331 -4.00 4.29 14.50
C GLU A 331 -2.71 4.98 14.04
N ALA A 332 -1.71 4.20 13.61
CA ALA A 332 -0.49 4.73 13.01
C ALA A 332 -0.77 5.45 11.68
N ALA A 333 -1.64 4.91 10.85
CA ALA A 333 -2.05 5.51 9.58
C ALA A 333 -2.78 6.84 9.77
N LYS A 334 -3.72 6.91 10.74
CA LYS A 334 -4.40 8.16 11.13
C LYS A 334 -3.40 9.20 11.58
N ALA A 335 -2.45 8.85 12.45
CA ALA A 335 -1.42 9.77 12.93
C ALA A 335 -0.54 10.31 11.78
N ALA A 336 -0.11 9.44 10.87
CA ALA A 336 0.66 9.83 9.68
C ALA A 336 -0.13 10.76 8.75
N TYR A 337 -1.42 10.47 8.53
CA TYR A 337 -2.32 11.32 7.76
C TYR A 337 -2.43 12.73 8.35
N VAL A 338 -2.60 12.86 9.67
CA VAL A 338 -2.68 14.19 10.32
C VAL A 338 -1.41 15.01 10.05
N GLN A 339 -0.23 14.41 10.18
CA GLN A 339 1.04 15.08 9.94
C GLN A 339 1.17 15.53 8.48
N GLU A 340 0.84 14.64 7.53
CA GLU A 340 0.90 14.95 6.10
C GLU A 340 -0.11 16.03 5.72
N PHE A 341 -1.36 15.94 6.18
CA PHE A 341 -2.40 16.96 5.95
C PHE A 341 -1.93 18.34 6.43
N MET A 342 -1.32 18.40 7.62
CA MET A 342 -0.78 19.64 8.17
C MET A 342 0.42 20.17 7.38
N SER A 343 1.21 19.31 6.73
CA SER A 343 2.36 19.73 5.93
C SER A 343 1.97 20.42 4.61
N ARG A 344 0.71 20.29 4.17
CA ARG A 344 0.22 20.87 2.91
C ARG A 344 0.34 22.38 2.88
N ALA A 345 0.66 22.93 1.71
CA ALA A 345 0.84 24.38 1.52
C ALA A 345 -0.41 25.19 1.90
N GLU A 346 -1.63 24.69 1.67
CA GLU A 346 -2.87 25.36 2.08
C GLU A 346 -2.99 25.47 3.60
N PHE A 347 -2.69 24.37 4.31
CA PHE A 347 -2.69 24.36 5.77
C PHE A 347 -1.60 25.28 6.33
N GLN A 348 -0.37 25.18 5.81
CA GLN A 348 0.76 25.98 6.26
C GLN A 348 0.55 27.48 6.02
N ARG A 349 -0.07 27.87 4.89
CA ARG A 349 -0.41 29.29 4.65
C ARG A 349 -1.39 29.85 5.68
N LYS A 350 -2.31 29.03 6.19
CA LYS A 350 -3.33 29.47 7.16
C LYS A 350 -2.83 29.45 8.60
N TYR A 351 -1.96 28.48 8.93
CA TYR A 351 -1.64 28.15 10.32
C TYR A 351 -0.15 28.16 10.68
N GLY A 352 0.75 28.09 9.69
CA GLY A 352 2.18 27.85 9.91
C GLY A 352 2.87 28.93 10.75
N SER A 353 2.48 30.20 10.58
CA SER A 353 3.05 31.34 11.31
C SER A 353 2.34 31.70 12.61
N LEU A 354 1.22 31.03 12.94
CA LEU A 354 0.43 31.36 14.14
C LEU A 354 1.13 30.86 15.40
N SER A 355 0.87 31.51 16.55
CA SER A 355 1.12 30.91 17.87
C SER A 355 0.12 29.78 18.14
N ASP A 356 0.36 28.93 19.15
CA ASP A 356 -0.57 27.83 19.46
C ASP A 356 -1.95 28.34 19.91
N SER A 357 -1.99 29.44 20.65
CA SER A 357 -3.25 30.09 21.05
C SER A 357 -4.02 30.63 19.84
N ALA A 358 -3.32 31.27 18.89
CA ALA A 358 -3.92 31.77 17.66
C ALA A 358 -4.34 30.62 16.73
N PHE A 359 -3.57 29.54 16.68
CA PHE A 359 -3.91 28.33 15.93
C PHE A 359 -5.22 27.71 16.43
N ARG A 360 -5.36 27.50 17.75
CA ARG A 360 -6.62 27.03 18.36
C ARG A 360 -7.79 27.93 17.98
N ALA A 361 -7.64 29.24 18.16
CA ALA A 361 -8.70 30.20 17.86
C ALA A 361 -9.12 30.16 16.38
N ALA A 362 -8.15 30.04 15.47
CA ALA A 362 -8.41 29.96 14.04
C ALA A 362 -9.11 28.65 13.61
N ILE A 363 -8.78 27.51 14.24
CA ILE A 363 -9.48 26.24 14.03
C ILE A 363 -10.93 26.33 14.52
N VAL A 364 -11.15 26.83 15.74
CA VAL A 364 -12.50 27.04 16.30
C VAL A 364 -13.34 27.96 15.40
N GLN A 365 -12.74 29.05 14.92
CA GLN A 365 -13.39 30.00 14.02
C GLN A 365 -13.75 29.33 12.68
N THR A 366 -12.84 28.57 12.09
CA THR A 366 -13.06 27.87 10.81
C THR A 366 -14.14 26.81 10.94
N ALA A 367 -14.06 25.97 11.96
CA ALA A 367 -15.05 24.93 12.22
C ALA A 367 -16.40 25.51 12.66
N GLY A 368 -16.44 26.74 13.16
CA GLY A 368 -17.63 27.43 13.67
C GLY A 368 -18.23 26.73 14.90
N ILE A 369 -17.42 26.04 15.70
CA ILE A 369 -17.81 25.35 16.93
C ILE A 369 -16.60 25.30 17.86
N ASP A 370 -16.80 25.54 19.17
CA ASP A 370 -15.77 25.30 20.18
C ASP A 370 -16.20 24.11 21.07
N PRO A 371 -15.59 22.92 20.91
CA PRO A 371 -15.85 21.78 21.77
C PRO A 371 -15.24 21.91 23.18
N GLY A 372 -14.56 23.02 23.50
CA GLY A 372 -13.95 23.25 24.81
C GLY A 372 -12.65 22.47 25.01
N ILE A 373 -12.04 21.96 23.94
CA ILE A 373 -10.78 21.21 24.03
C ILE A 373 -9.66 22.19 24.41
N PRO A 374 -9.03 22.01 25.59
CA PRO A 374 -7.87 22.82 25.94
C PRO A 374 -6.70 22.39 25.06
N PHE A 375 -5.80 23.33 24.74
CA PHE A 375 -4.45 22.94 24.36
C PHE A 375 -3.75 22.51 25.66
N PRO A 376 -3.33 21.26 25.83
CA PRO A 376 -2.69 20.86 27.08
C PRO A 376 -1.44 21.70 27.32
N ASN A 377 -1.31 22.24 28.53
CA ASN A 377 -0.09 22.91 28.96
C ASN A 377 1.04 21.86 28.98
N GLY A 378 1.94 21.85 28.00
CA GLY A 378 3.06 20.91 27.93
C GLY A 378 3.22 20.19 26.59
N THR A 379 3.15 18.85 26.61
CA THR A 379 3.64 17.92 25.56
C THR A 379 2.74 17.72 24.35
N THR A 380 1.57 18.36 24.28
CA THR A 380 0.61 18.13 23.20
C THR A 380 0.97 18.94 21.97
N THR A 381 1.11 18.25 20.85
CA THR A 381 1.43 18.89 19.58
C THR A 381 0.19 19.49 18.93
N ARG A 382 0.38 20.38 17.94
CA ARG A 382 -0.73 20.87 17.10
C ARG A 382 -1.48 19.74 16.39
N ALA A 383 -0.77 18.67 16.04
CA ALA A 383 -1.36 17.49 15.41
C ALA A 383 -2.29 16.74 16.37
N ASP A 384 -1.84 16.54 17.62
CA ASP A 384 -2.66 15.92 18.66
C ASP A 384 -3.93 16.73 18.94
N PHE A 385 -3.80 18.06 19.04
CA PHE A 385 -4.95 18.95 19.19
C PHE A 385 -5.92 18.85 18.01
N LEU A 386 -5.41 18.95 16.78
CA LEU A 386 -6.27 18.92 15.58
C LEU A 386 -7.00 17.58 15.47
N ARG A 387 -6.29 16.48 15.74
CA ARG A 387 -6.88 15.14 15.76
C ARG A 387 -7.99 15.03 16.81
N ALA A 388 -7.71 15.42 18.05
CA ALA A 388 -8.70 15.41 19.13
C ALA A 388 -9.92 16.29 18.81
N PHE A 389 -9.71 17.42 18.14
CA PHE A 389 -10.79 18.29 17.68
C PHE A 389 -11.68 17.62 16.63
N VAL A 390 -11.08 17.02 15.60
CA VAL A 390 -11.81 16.35 14.50
C VAL A 390 -12.58 15.11 14.98
N GLU A 391 -12.05 14.37 15.95
CA GLU A 391 -12.68 13.18 16.53
C GLU A 391 -13.69 13.50 17.63
N HIS A 392 -13.81 14.77 18.06
CA HIS A 392 -14.74 15.14 19.12
C HIS A 392 -16.21 14.94 18.70
N ALA A 393 -17.02 14.35 19.59
CA ALA A 393 -18.43 14.02 19.30
C ALA A 393 -19.25 15.22 18.80
N ALA A 394 -19.10 16.40 19.40
CA ALA A 394 -19.81 17.60 18.94
C ALA A 394 -19.42 18.03 17.52
N VAL A 395 -18.16 17.84 17.14
CA VAL A 395 -17.65 18.14 15.79
C VAL A 395 -18.13 17.09 14.80
N TYR A 396 -18.11 15.81 15.20
CA TYR A 396 -18.73 14.72 14.45
C TYR A 396 -20.20 15.03 14.12
N GLN A 397 -21.01 15.34 15.13
CA GLN A 397 -22.45 15.60 14.95
C GLN A 397 -22.70 16.81 14.04
N LYS A 398 -21.90 17.88 14.18
CA LYS A 398 -22.01 19.07 13.33
C LYS A 398 -21.81 18.75 11.84
N PHE A 399 -20.83 17.91 11.53
CA PHE A 399 -20.42 17.62 10.16
C PHE A 399 -20.98 16.31 9.61
N TYR A 400 -21.79 15.56 10.38
CA TYR A 400 -22.29 14.26 9.98
C TYR A 400 -23.09 14.30 8.67
N ASN A 401 -24.12 15.14 8.59
CA ASN A 401 -24.96 15.23 7.39
C ASN A 401 -24.16 15.72 6.17
N GLN A 402 -23.21 16.64 6.35
CA GLN A 402 -22.32 17.07 5.28
C GLN A 402 -21.46 15.94 4.76
N SER A 403 -20.83 15.20 5.68
CA SER A 403 -20.02 14.03 5.34
C SER A 403 -20.87 12.99 4.61
N PHE A 404 -22.04 12.65 5.15
CA PHE A 404 -22.90 11.61 4.60
C PHE A 404 -23.39 11.93 3.19
N VAL A 405 -23.81 13.17 2.92
CA VAL A 405 -24.24 13.59 1.57
C VAL A 405 -23.06 13.56 0.59
N VAL A 406 -21.89 14.10 0.95
CA VAL A 406 -20.72 14.08 0.06
C VAL A 406 -20.29 12.64 -0.26
N MET A 407 -20.35 11.74 0.71
CA MET A 407 -19.99 10.33 0.50
C MET A 407 -20.95 9.61 -0.46
N GLN A 408 -22.18 10.10 -0.66
CA GLN A 408 -23.04 9.56 -1.70
C GLN A 408 -22.47 9.85 -3.10
N TYR A 409 -22.03 11.09 -3.34
CA TYR A 409 -21.41 11.46 -4.61
C TYR A 409 -20.08 10.75 -4.84
N PHE A 410 -19.24 10.69 -3.80
CA PHE A 410 -17.91 10.07 -3.92
C PHE A 410 -17.99 8.55 -4.06
N GLY A 411 -18.86 7.90 -3.31
CA GLY A 411 -19.05 6.45 -3.36
C GLY A 411 -19.76 6.02 -4.64
N TYR A 412 -21.00 6.48 -4.84
CA TYR A 412 -21.83 6.03 -5.96
C TYR A 412 -21.42 6.64 -7.29
N LEU A 413 -21.13 7.94 -7.34
CA LEU A 413 -20.99 8.65 -8.62
C LEU A 413 -19.53 8.94 -8.98
N ARG A 414 -18.59 8.68 -8.06
CA ARG A 414 -17.15 8.86 -8.23
C ARG A 414 -16.80 10.29 -8.74
N ARG A 415 -17.50 11.31 -8.25
CA ARG A 415 -17.33 12.72 -8.68
C ARG A 415 -17.69 13.73 -7.59
N ASP A 416 -17.39 15.00 -7.84
CA ASP A 416 -17.77 16.11 -6.95
C ASP A 416 -19.30 16.29 -6.84
N PRO A 417 -19.80 16.75 -5.67
CA PRO A 417 -21.20 17.11 -5.50
C PRO A 417 -21.65 18.19 -6.50
N ASP A 418 -22.84 18.03 -7.05
CA ASP A 418 -23.46 19.02 -7.94
C ASP A 418 -24.40 19.98 -7.20
N ALA A 419 -25.18 20.76 -7.96
CA ALA A 419 -26.12 21.73 -7.42
C ALA A 419 -27.18 21.14 -6.48
N LEU A 420 -27.50 19.84 -6.57
CA LEU A 420 -28.46 19.18 -5.68
C LEU A 420 -27.89 18.90 -4.28
N TYR A 421 -26.58 19.07 -4.08
CA TYR A 421 -25.93 18.95 -2.78
C TYR A 421 -26.66 19.74 -1.68
N THR A 422 -26.98 21.01 -1.92
CA THR A 422 -27.64 21.86 -0.92
C THR A 422 -29.03 21.35 -0.58
N SER A 423 -29.79 20.86 -1.57
CA SER A 423 -31.11 20.28 -1.37
C SER A 423 -31.03 19.04 -0.48
N TRP A 424 -30.08 18.14 -0.73
CA TRP A 424 -29.87 16.96 0.10
C TRP A 424 -29.48 17.30 1.54
N ILE A 425 -28.62 18.30 1.73
CA ILE A 425 -28.27 18.79 3.07
C ILE A 425 -29.50 19.34 3.80
N THR A 426 -30.33 20.13 3.12
CA THR A 426 -31.58 20.64 3.71
C THR A 426 -32.51 19.50 4.11
N THR A 427 -32.72 18.52 3.23
CA THR A 427 -33.55 17.34 3.54
C THR A 427 -33.00 16.57 4.74
N MET A 428 -31.71 16.24 4.74
CA MET A 428 -31.09 15.49 5.85
C MET A 428 -31.16 16.24 7.19
N ASN A 429 -30.99 17.57 7.18
CA ASN A 429 -31.12 18.38 8.40
C ASN A 429 -32.56 18.46 8.92
N GLN A 430 -33.56 18.30 8.06
CA GLN A 430 -34.98 18.37 8.43
C GLN A 430 -35.56 17.02 8.83
N THR A 431 -35.23 15.96 8.09
CA THR A 431 -35.91 14.65 8.23
C THR A 431 -35.02 13.58 8.83
N GLY A 432 -33.69 13.65 8.64
CA GLY A 432 -32.79 12.54 8.93
C GLY A 432 -33.02 11.31 8.05
N ASP A 433 -33.81 11.42 6.99
CA ASP A 433 -34.21 10.29 6.14
C ASP A 433 -33.10 9.89 5.17
N TYR A 434 -32.19 9.06 5.69
CA TYR A 434 -31.09 8.49 4.91
C TYR A 434 -31.56 7.56 3.80
N ARG A 435 -32.72 6.91 3.95
CA ARG A 435 -33.21 5.91 2.99
C ARG A 435 -33.62 6.57 1.69
N THR A 436 -34.38 7.68 1.76
CA THR A 436 -34.74 8.45 0.58
C THR A 436 -33.52 8.97 -0.17
N MET A 437 -32.50 9.43 0.56
CA MET A 437 -31.26 9.88 -0.07
C MET A 437 -30.54 8.72 -0.77
N ILE A 438 -30.23 7.64 -0.07
CA ILE A 438 -29.54 6.49 -0.66
C ILE A 438 -30.31 5.95 -1.87
N ASN A 439 -31.65 5.84 -1.76
CA ASN A 439 -32.52 5.44 -2.86
C ASN A 439 -32.34 6.32 -4.11
N GLY A 440 -32.17 7.63 -3.92
CA GLY A 440 -31.94 8.58 -5.01
C GLY A 440 -30.62 8.37 -5.75
N PHE A 441 -29.58 7.86 -5.08
CA PHE A 441 -28.27 7.58 -5.70
C PHE A 441 -28.18 6.17 -6.27
N ILE A 442 -28.55 5.15 -5.48
CA ILE A 442 -28.45 3.73 -5.86
C ILE A 442 -29.35 3.38 -7.07
N ASN A 443 -30.47 4.08 -7.24
CA ASN A 443 -31.38 3.89 -8.37
C ASN A 443 -31.27 5.02 -9.40
N SER A 444 -30.26 5.89 -9.30
CA SER A 444 -30.01 6.90 -10.31
C SER A 444 -29.54 6.25 -11.60
N ASN A 445 -29.94 6.83 -12.75
CA ASN A 445 -29.40 6.43 -14.04
C ASN A 445 -27.87 6.56 -14.06
N GLU A 446 -27.31 7.55 -13.37
CA GLU A 446 -25.86 7.76 -13.33
C GLU A 446 -25.12 6.60 -12.65
N TYR A 447 -25.63 6.08 -11.53
CA TYR A 447 -25.02 4.92 -10.87
C TYR A 447 -25.25 3.62 -11.64
N VAL A 448 -26.49 3.36 -12.07
CA VAL A 448 -26.83 2.10 -12.75
C VAL A 448 -26.06 1.96 -14.06
N ARG A 449 -25.90 3.05 -14.82
CA ARG A 449 -25.14 3.07 -16.08
C ARG A 449 -23.64 2.99 -15.92
N ARG A 450 -23.10 2.95 -14.70
CA ARG A 450 -21.69 2.61 -14.50
C ARG A 450 -21.37 1.16 -14.86
N PHE A 451 -22.39 0.30 -14.90
CA PHE A 451 -22.19 -1.15 -14.99
C PHE A 451 -22.88 -1.79 -16.19
N GLY A 452 -23.59 -1.02 -17.02
CA GLY A 452 -24.32 -1.55 -18.16
C GLY A 452 -25.60 -0.78 -18.49
N PRO A 453 -26.24 -1.06 -19.64
CA PRO A 453 -27.38 -0.29 -20.15
C PRO A 453 -28.70 -0.46 -19.39
#